data_AF-A0A926PJG1-F1
#
_entry.id   AF-A0A926PJG1-F1
#
_cell.length_a   1.000
_cell.length_b   1.000
_cell.length_c   1.000
_cell.angle_alpha   90.00
_cell.angle_beta   90.00
_cell.angle_gamma   90.00
#
_symmetry.space_group_name_H-M   'P 1'
#
loop_
_entity.id
_entity.type
_entity.pdbx_description
1 polymer ?
#
loop_
_entity_poly.entity_id
_entity_poly.type
_entity_poly.pdbx_seq_one_letter_code
_entity_poly.pdbx_strand_id
1 'polypeptide(L)'
;MGLPFVLEIAIGLVFTYLILSLLASEIQELIATVLQWRAKHLRDSIEVLLGGGIHSPEEQRVRDLVAQLYDDPLLKNVNQEAKGVMAQGFRKITRALVPGNRPGAFGNQATGPSYIAPETFATSLIERLGVNSMVDKLSAVRFEKFVDRIAGHYWVNQYGEVELPSDDTFKDGWERGAIREIAAKSNQPSLSADQNFRLLVEDYDHILKAYQSGQADLETSIARLGEGLDAYIAACSNLDQSFSDTKLYVRRLQSYKSSLFGQNNDRAVLAGGLRPSIAEIAELVNQGTTTHQEVAAAYDRIANQARPIEAQVNASLRSQIEDYRLGLDPNALDQPTKFEDLDYDLQQIFLSNAVKDLTPEEQKMYTEYQSYKKIRDGLSRLPDTVKESMSILARRAQTRVQRTENEINQFRDEVATWFDRSMSRASGVYKRNAKGVALILGLALATTTNSDTFHISSRLAGDDSLRRVITNRAAQVTTQNAQNPVITQAQLNELKAATDQALQDIPFPIGWSPANLTRQLGCQTVSGTAAAWNDVYNRCFTSQQSVAASNPLNLLLGLLQMIAGWAVSGLAIAMGAPFWFDLLGKLVNVRNSGGKPKRTAEEEQRTN
;
A
#
# COMPACT_ATOMS: atom_id res chain seq x y z
N MET A 1 -55.31 -11.51 -3.26
CA MET A 1 -54.19 -12.47 -3.13
C MET A 1 -53.94 -12.73 -1.66
N GLY A 2 -53.71 -13.98 -1.25
CA GLY A 2 -53.35 -14.27 0.15
C GLY A 2 -51.92 -13.81 0.46
N LEU A 3 -51.66 -13.37 1.69
CA LEU A 3 -50.32 -13.00 2.16
C LEU A 3 -49.24 -14.07 1.86
N PRO A 4 -49.50 -15.38 2.00
CA PRO A 4 -48.51 -16.42 1.67
C PRO A 4 -48.11 -16.43 0.18
N PHE A 5 -49.06 -16.15 -0.71
CA PHE A 5 -48.81 -16.16 -2.16
C PHE A 5 -47.93 -15.00 -2.60
N VAL A 6 -48.18 -13.80 -2.08
CA VAL A 6 -47.34 -12.62 -2.34
C VAL A 6 -45.92 -12.85 -1.83
N LEU A 7 -45.79 -13.52 -0.68
CA LEU A 7 -44.50 -13.85 -0.08
C LEU A 7 -43.70 -14.85 -0.93
N GLU A 8 -44.34 -15.85 -1.54
CA GLU A 8 -43.68 -16.81 -2.44
C GLU A 8 -43.15 -16.14 -3.72
N ILE A 9 -43.94 -15.26 -4.35
CA ILE A 9 -43.49 -14.48 -5.51
C ILE A 9 -42.30 -13.60 -5.12
N ALA A 10 -42.38 -12.92 -3.98
CA ALA A 10 -41.30 -12.07 -3.49
C ALA A 10 -40.02 -12.87 -3.25
N ILE A 11 -40.10 -14.06 -2.64
CA ILE A 11 -38.95 -14.95 -2.44
C ILE A 11 -38.35 -15.38 -3.79
N GLY A 12 -39.18 -15.75 -4.77
CA GLY A 12 -38.72 -16.14 -6.11
C GLY A 12 -38.00 -15.01 -6.84
N LEU A 13 -38.52 -13.78 -6.76
CA LEU A 13 -37.88 -12.59 -7.30
C LEU A 13 -36.53 -12.30 -6.61
N VAL A 14 -36.51 -12.33 -5.27
CA VAL A 14 -35.30 -12.10 -4.49
C VAL A 14 -34.23 -13.12 -4.82
N PHE A 15 -34.58 -14.41 -4.91
CA PHE A 15 -33.63 -15.46 -5.26
C PHE A 15 -33.07 -15.30 -6.69
N THR A 16 -33.94 -14.92 -7.63
CA THR A 16 -33.54 -14.66 -9.02
C THR A 16 -32.51 -13.53 -9.10
N TYR A 17 -32.79 -12.39 -8.44
CA TYR A 17 -31.86 -11.26 -8.46
C TYR A 17 -30.62 -11.51 -7.60
N LEU A 18 -30.70 -12.30 -6.54
CA LEU A 18 -29.52 -12.73 -5.77
C LEU A 18 -28.51 -13.45 -6.67
N ILE A 19 -28.95 -14.42 -7.48
CA ILE A 19 -28.08 -15.17 -8.39
C ILE A 19 -27.47 -14.25 -9.46
N LEU A 20 -28.31 -13.42 -10.10
CA LEU A 20 -27.83 -12.50 -11.14
C LEU A 20 -26.85 -11.46 -10.58
N SER A 21 -27.09 -10.96 -9.36
CA SER A 21 -26.20 -10.03 -8.68
C SER A 21 -24.89 -10.68 -8.23
N LEU A 22 -24.90 -11.96 -7.83
CA LEU A 22 -23.68 -12.72 -7.55
C LEU A 22 -22.83 -12.84 -8.82
N LEU A 23 -23.44 -13.27 -9.93
CA LEU A 23 -22.76 -13.36 -11.22
C LEU A 23 -22.17 -12.01 -11.66
N ALA A 24 -22.95 -10.93 -11.54
CA ALA A 24 -22.49 -9.57 -11.86
C ALA A 24 -21.29 -9.15 -11.00
N SER A 25 -21.31 -9.46 -9.70
CA SER A 25 -20.23 -9.11 -8.77
C SER A 25 -18.94 -9.87 -9.11
N GLU A 26 -19.04 -11.16 -9.44
CA GLU A 26 -17.90 -11.98 -9.86
C GLU A 26 -17.30 -11.49 -11.19
N ILE A 27 -18.13 -11.15 -12.18
CA ILE A 27 -17.67 -10.60 -13.45
C ILE A 27 -16.97 -9.26 -13.22
N GLN A 28 -17.55 -8.38 -12.41
CA GLN A 28 -16.96 -7.08 -12.08
C GLN A 28 -15.60 -7.24 -11.41
N GLU A 29 -15.46 -8.16 -10.45
CA GLU A 29 -14.21 -8.41 -9.74
C GLU A 29 -13.14 -8.99 -10.67
N LEU A 30 -13.52 -9.90 -11.58
CA LEU A 30 -12.62 -10.45 -12.59
C LEU A 30 -12.11 -9.36 -13.55
N ILE A 31 -12.99 -8.48 -14.01
CA ILE A 31 -12.61 -7.33 -14.85
C ILE A 31 -11.64 -6.41 -14.11
N ALA A 32 -11.95 -6.06 -12.86
CA ALA A 32 -11.10 -5.17 -12.06
C ALA A 32 -9.72 -5.77 -11.79
N THR A 33 -9.65 -7.08 -11.54
CA THR A 33 -8.40 -7.81 -11.31
C THR A 33 -7.54 -7.90 -12.56
N VAL A 34 -8.14 -8.26 -13.71
CA VAL A 34 -7.41 -8.41 -14.97
C VAL A 34 -6.90 -7.08 -15.49
N LEU A 35 -7.70 -6.01 -15.38
CA LEU A 35 -7.35 -4.67 -15.81
C LEU A 35 -6.54 -3.87 -14.77
N GLN A 36 -6.24 -4.47 -13.62
CA GLN A 36 -5.47 -3.85 -12.52
C GLN A 36 -6.04 -2.48 -12.09
N TRP A 37 -7.35 -2.28 -12.22
CA TRP A 37 -7.97 -0.97 -11.97
C TRP A 37 -7.77 -0.48 -10.55
N ARG A 38 -7.83 -1.40 -9.58
CA ARG A 38 -7.62 -1.08 -8.17
C ARG A 38 -6.18 -0.69 -7.88
N ALA A 39 -5.21 -1.45 -8.40
CA ALA A 39 -3.79 -1.13 -8.27
C ALA A 39 -3.45 0.20 -8.95
N LYS A 40 -3.95 0.43 -10.17
CA LYS A 40 -3.76 1.69 -10.89
C LYS A 40 -4.36 2.87 -10.13
N HIS A 41 -5.59 2.73 -9.66
CA HIS A 41 -6.24 3.77 -8.87
C HIS A 41 -5.43 4.08 -7.60
N LEU A 42 -4.90 3.05 -6.91
CA LEU A 42 -4.04 3.25 -5.75
C LEU A 42 -2.78 4.04 -6.11
N ARG A 43 -2.08 3.68 -7.19
CA ARG A 43 -0.92 4.43 -7.70
C ARG A 43 -1.27 5.87 -8.03
N ASP A 44 -2.33 6.10 -8.80
CA ASP A 44 -2.77 7.45 -9.18
C ASP A 44 -3.12 8.28 -7.93
N SER A 45 -3.70 7.63 -6.91
CA SER A 45 -4.00 8.28 -5.62
C SER A 45 -2.75 8.66 -4.83
N ILE A 46 -1.68 7.86 -4.91
CA ILE A 46 -0.38 8.18 -4.31
C ILE A 46 0.28 9.31 -5.09
N GLU A 47 0.23 9.31 -6.42
CA GLU A 47 0.73 10.42 -7.25
C GLU A 47 0.03 11.73 -6.87
N VAL A 48 -1.29 11.74 -6.73
CA VAL A 48 -2.04 12.94 -6.28
C VAL A 48 -1.69 13.32 -4.84
N LEU A 49 -1.51 12.35 -3.94
CA LEU A 49 -1.13 12.60 -2.55
C LEU A 49 0.25 13.28 -2.46
N LEU A 50 1.25 12.73 -3.15
CA LEU A 50 2.62 13.24 -3.12
C LEU A 50 2.78 14.52 -3.93
N GLY A 51 2.01 14.68 -5.02
CA GLY A 51 2.04 15.86 -5.88
C GLY A 51 1.21 17.05 -5.40
N GLY A 52 0.48 16.91 -4.27
CA GLY A 52 -0.33 17.99 -3.70
C GLY A 52 -1.59 18.37 -4.52
N GLY A 53 -1.94 17.60 -5.55
CA GLY A 53 -3.08 17.89 -6.42
C GLY A 53 -2.94 17.31 -7.83
N ILE A 54 -3.91 17.62 -8.69
CA ILE A 54 -3.93 17.25 -10.11
C ILE A 54 -3.25 18.37 -10.91
N HIS A 55 -2.35 18.01 -11.85
CA HIS A 55 -1.58 18.95 -12.70
C HIS A 55 -0.55 19.81 -11.95
N SER A 56 0.29 19.19 -11.11
CA SER A 56 1.42 19.89 -10.52
C SER A 56 2.56 20.06 -11.54
N PRO A 57 3.32 21.17 -11.49
CA PRO A 57 4.50 21.35 -12.35
C PRO A 57 5.61 20.32 -12.07
N GLU A 58 5.50 19.57 -10.97
CA GLU A 58 6.44 18.53 -10.53
C GLU A 58 5.98 17.11 -10.86
N GLU A 59 4.99 16.94 -11.73
CA GLU A 59 4.37 15.65 -12.03
C GLU A 59 5.39 14.54 -12.35
N GLN A 60 6.43 14.85 -13.12
CA GLN A 60 7.48 13.87 -13.44
C GLN A 60 8.29 13.44 -12.21
N ARG A 61 8.69 14.38 -11.34
CA ARG A 61 9.43 14.06 -10.11
C ARG A 61 8.59 13.20 -9.17
N VAL A 62 7.28 13.47 -9.11
CA VAL A 62 6.32 12.68 -8.35
C VAL A 62 6.20 11.28 -8.92
N ARG A 63 6.02 11.14 -10.24
CA ARG A 63 5.95 9.83 -10.92
C ARG A 63 7.20 9.00 -10.68
N ASP A 64 8.38 9.62 -10.76
CA ASP A 64 9.66 8.96 -10.52
C ASP A 64 9.80 8.50 -9.06
N LEU A 65 9.40 9.34 -8.10
CA LEU A 65 9.37 8.98 -6.67
C LEU A 65 8.40 7.82 -6.40
N VAL A 66 7.21 7.86 -6.99
CA VAL A 66 6.22 6.79 -6.87
C VAL A 66 6.74 5.49 -7.48
N ALA A 67 7.34 5.55 -8.67
CA ALA A 67 7.96 4.39 -9.31
C ALA A 67 9.02 3.75 -8.41
N GLN A 68 9.91 4.56 -7.83
CA GLN A 68 10.91 4.09 -6.88
C GLN A 68 10.31 3.51 -5.60
N LEU A 69 9.20 4.07 -5.12
CA LEU A 69 8.49 3.54 -3.96
C LEU A 69 7.89 2.17 -4.27
N TYR A 70 7.29 1.96 -5.44
CA TYR A 70 6.82 0.63 -5.87
C TYR A 70 7.96 -0.37 -6.10
N ASP A 71 9.19 0.12 -6.31
CA ASP A 71 10.38 -0.72 -6.39
C ASP A 71 10.93 -1.17 -5.03
N ASP A 72 10.39 -0.64 -3.92
CA ASP A 72 10.76 -0.99 -2.56
C ASP A 72 10.41 -2.46 -2.23
N PRO A 73 11.31 -3.22 -1.54
CA PRO A 73 11.06 -4.62 -1.20
C PRO A 73 9.76 -4.86 -0.42
N LEU A 74 9.38 -3.94 0.48
CA LEU A 74 8.15 -4.11 1.27
C LEU A 74 6.91 -4.00 0.39
N LEU A 75 6.87 -3.03 -0.53
CA LEU A 75 5.73 -2.89 -1.46
C LEU A 75 5.68 -3.99 -2.52
N LYS A 76 6.85 -4.45 -3.00
CA LYS A 76 6.95 -5.60 -3.91
C LYS A 76 6.37 -6.87 -3.28
N ASN A 77 6.65 -7.10 -2.00
CA ASN A 77 6.15 -8.29 -1.29
C ASN A 77 4.64 -8.25 -1.03
N VAL A 78 4.04 -7.06 -0.94
CA VAL A 78 2.57 -6.90 -0.83
C VAL A 78 1.87 -7.17 -2.17
N ASN A 79 2.59 -7.11 -3.30
CA ASN A 79 2.05 -7.42 -4.61
C ASN A 79 1.78 -8.92 -4.77
N GLN A 80 0.55 -9.35 -4.47
CA GLN A 80 0.09 -10.70 -4.75
C GLN A 80 -0.31 -10.83 -6.21
N GLU A 81 0.65 -11.11 -7.08
CA GLU A 81 0.33 -11.40 -8.48
C GLU A 81 -0.52 -12.67 -8.60
N ALA A 82 -1.66 -12.59 -9.30
CA ALA A 82 -2.43 -13.77 -9.69
C ALA A 82 -1.58 -14.69 -10.59
N LYS A 83 -1.14 -15.83 -10.04
CA LYS A 83 -0.35 -16.85 -10.74
C LYS A 83 -1.31 -17.88 -11.38
N GLY A 84 -1.53 -17.80 -12.69
CA GLY A 84 -2.35 -18.77 -13.41
C GLY A 84 -2.29 -18.63 -14.94
N VAL A 85 -2.40 -19.75 -15.65
CA VAL A 85 -2.27 -19.82 -17.13
C VAL A 85 -3.34 -18.97 -17.84
N MET A 86 -4.59 -19.03 -17.36
CA MET A 86 -5.68 -18.20 -17.89
C MET A 86 -5.46 -16.70 -17.63
N ALA A 87 -4.96 -16.34 -16.44
CA ALA A 87 -4.65 -14.96 -16.10
C ALA A 87 -3.51 -14.39 -16.97
N GLN A 88 -2.49 -15.20 -17.28
CA GLN A 88 -1.40 -14.82 -18.17
C GLN A 88 -1.85 -14.62 -19.62
N GLY A 89 -2.75 -15.48 -20.13
CA GLY A 89 -3.33 -15.36 -21.47
C GLY A 89 -4.14 -14.08 -21.65
N PHE A 90 -5.06 -13.80 -20.73
CA PHE A 90 -5.85 -12.56 -20.74
C PHE A 90 -4.99 -11.30 -20.56
N ARG A 91 -3.89 -11.39 -19.81
CA ARG A 91 -2.92 -10.28 -19.66
C ARG A 91 -2.22 -9.91 -20.97
N LYS A 92 -1.86 -10.88 -21.82
CA LYS A 92 -1.27 -10.57 -23.14
C LYS A 92 -2.23 -9.76 -24.01
N ILE A 93 -3.52 -10.13 -23.99
CA ILE A 93 -4.57 -9.44 -24.76
C ILE A 93 -4.79 -8.02 -24.20
N THR A 94 -4.91 -7.89 -22.89
CA THR A 94 -5.16 -6.58 -22.26
C THR A 94 -3.95 -5.64 -22.33
N ARG A 95 -2.71 -6.15 -22.33
CA ARG A 95 -1.50 -5.35 -22.61
C ARG A 95 -1.52 -4.69 -23.98
N ALA A 96 -2.11 -5.35 -24.98
CA ALA A 96 -2.22 -4.80 -26.33
C ALA A 96 -3.30 -3.72 -26.45
N LEU A 97 -4.39 -3.84 -25.67
CA LEU A 97 -5.57 -2.98 -25.78
C LEU A 97 -5.62 -1.82 -24.77
N VAL A 98 -4.97 -1.97 -23.61
CA VAL A 98 -5.06 -1.01 -22.49
C VAL A 98 -3.66 -0.53 -22.09
N PRO A 99 -3.32 0.77 -22.30
CA PRO A 99 -1.98 1.31 -22.04
C PRO A 99 -1.51 1.16 -20.58
N GLY A 100 -2.44 1.06 -19.62
CA GLY A 100 -2.14 0.97 -18.18
C GLY A 100 -1.54 -0.35 -17.68
N ASN A 101 -1.45 -1.39 -18.53
CA ASN A 101 -0.90 -2.71 -18.17
C ASN A 101 0.51 -2.96 -18.76
N ARG A 102 1.18 -1.91 -19.26
CA ARG A 102 2.55 -2.01 -19.84
C ARG A 102 3.62 -2.16 -18.74
N PRO A 103 4.73 -2.87 -19.00
CA PRO A 103 5.91 -2.84 -18.12
C PRO A 103 6.33 -1.38 -17.86
N GLY A 104 6.64 -1.01 -16.62
CA GLY A 104 6.90 0.39 -16.25
C GLY A 104 5.74 1.10 -15.53
N ALA A 105 4.55 0.49 -15.50
CA ALA A 105 3.37 1.11 -14.88
C ALA A 105 3.44 1.18 -13.35
N PHE A 106 4.19 0.29 -12.70
CA PHE A 106 4.37 0.25 -11.24
C PHE A 106 5.87 0.10 -10.90
N GLY A 107 6.67 1.10 -11.29
CA GLY A 107 8.14 0.95 -11.28
C GLY A 107 8.56 -0.07 -12.34
N ASN A 108 9.47 -0.97 -12.01
CA ASN A 108 9.89 -2.03 -12.94
C ASN A 108 8.84 -3.14 -13.14
N GLN A 109 7.72 -3.11 -12.41
CA GLN A 109 6.67 -4.13 -12.48
C GLN A 109 5.52 -3.73 -13.43
N ALA A 110 4.90 -4.75 -14.02
CA ALA A 110 3.69 -4.60 -14.85
C ALA A 110 2.39 -4.65 -14.03
N THR A 111 2.47 -5.06 -12.76
CA THR A 111 1.33 -5.13 -11.82
C THR A 111 1.72 -4.47 -10.51
N GLY A 112 0.75 -4.13 -9.68
CA GLY A 112 0.99 -3.54 -8.38
C GLY A 112 -0.02 -4.02 -7.33
N PRO A 113 0.26 -3.80 -6.04
CA PRO A 113 -0.66 -4.14 -4.97
C PRO A 113 -1.99 -3.40 -5.13
N SER A 114 -3.09 -4.10 -4.87
CA SER A 114 -4.43 -3.52 -4.82
C SER A 114 -4.71 -2.76 -3.52
N TYR A 115 -3.89 -2.97 -2.49
CA TYR A 115 -3.97 -2.28 -1.22
C TYR A 115 -2.58 -2.22 -0.60
N ILE A 116 -2.26 -1.10 0.03
CA ILE A 116 -1.04 -0.93 0.81
C ILE A 116 -1.48 -0.53 2.21
N ALA A 117 -1.00 -1.23 3.23
CA ALA A 117 -1.26 -0.85 4.61
C ALA A 117 -0.55 0.48 4.92
N PRO A 118 -1.17 1.41 5.67
CA PRO A 118 -0.57 2.71 5.98
C PRO A 118 0.84 2.60 6.57
N GLU A 119 1.07 1.62 7.43
CA GLU A 119 2.37 1.41 8.07
C GLU A 119 3.44 0.95 7.09
N THR A 120 3.06 0.11 6.12
CA THR A 120 3.97 -0.34 5.06
C THR A 120 4.36 0.85 4.18
N PHE A 121 3.39 1.67 3.77
CA PHE A 121 3.67 2.89 2.99
C PHE A 121 4.59 3.85 3.74
N ALA A 122 4.31 4.13 5.01
CA ALA A 122 5.10 5.05 5.82
C ALA A 122 6.54 4.55 6.00
N THR A 123 6.72 3.23 6.21
CA THR A 123 8.05 2.61 6.29
C THR A 123 8.81 2.78 4.99
N SER A 124 8.24 2.34 3.86
CA SER A 124 8.88 2.42 2.56
C SER A 124 9.19 3.86 2.16
N LEU A 125 8.32 4.82 2.53
CA LEU A 125 8.59 6.23 2.27
C LEU A 125 9.76 6.75 3.11
N ILE A 126 9.78 6.51 4.42
CA ILE A 126 10.85 6.96 5.33
C ILE A 126 12.19 6.32 4.98
N GLU A 127 12.20 5.03 4.66
CA GLU A 127 13.39 4.30 4.19
C GLU A 127 13.89 4.87 2.87
N ARG A 128 12.99 5.13 1.91
CA ARG A 128 13.36 5.70 0.61
C ARG A 128 13.92 7.11 0.72
N LEU A 129 13.41 7.89 1.67
CA LEU A 129 13.91 9.22 2.00
C LEU A 129 15.28 9.18 2.71
N GLY A 130 15.76 8.00 3.13
CA GLY A 130 17.03 7.84 3.83
C GLY A 130 17.04 8.47 5.22
N VAL A 131 15.87 8.70 5.81
CA VAL A 131 15.73 9.50 7.03
C VAL A 131 16.56 8.92 8.17
N ASN A 132 16.45 7.62 8.46
CA ASN A 132 17.20 6.96 9.52
C ASN A 132 18.71 7.17 9.39
N SER A 133 19.26 6.93 8.20
CA SER A 133 20.69 7.15 7.94
C SER A 133 21.09 8.61 8.10
N MET A 134 20.22 9.58 7.80
CA MET A 134 20.54 10.98 8.03
C MET A 134 20.47 11.37 9.50
N VAL A 135 19.55 10.79 10.27
CA VAL A 135 19.48 10.99 11.72
C VAL A 135 20.77 10.49 12.37
N ASP A 136 21.20 9.27 12.06
CA ASP A 136 22.43 8.69 12.59
C ASP A 136 23.65 9.57 12.31
N LYS A 137 23.69 10.16 11.11
CA LYS A 137 24.77 11.04 10.67
C LYS A 137 24.72 12.41 11.31
N LEU A 138 23.54 12.99 11.44
CA LEU A 138 23.36 14.23 12.20
C LEU A 138 23.82 14.04 13.65
N SER A 139 23.42 12.93 14.29
CA SER A 139 23.90 12.56 15.62
C SER A 139 25.42 12.42 15.67
N ALA A 140 26.05 11.76 14.69
CA ALA A 140 27.52 11.62 14.62
C ALA A 140 28.25 12.96 14.47
N VAL A 141 27.76 13.84 13.59
CA VAL A 141 28.34 15.19 13.40
C VAL A 141 28.22 16.01 14.67
N ARG A 142 27.07 15.96 15.33
CA ARG A 142 26.86 16.68 16.60
C ARG A 142 27.67 16.08 17.74
N PHE A 143 27.88 14.76 17.74
CA PHE A 143 28.71 14.09 18.72
C PHE A 143 30.19 14.48 18.59
N GLU A 144 30.72 14.54 17.37
CA GLU A 144 32.06 15.09 17.09
C GLU A 144 32.18 16.54 17.61
N LYS A 145 31.24 17.42 17.23
CA LYS A 145 31.22 18.81 17.72
C LYS A 145 31.09 18.89 19.25
N PHE A 146 30.37 17.96 19.88
CA PHE A 146 30.22 17.90 21.32
C PHE A 146 31.54 17.54 22.01
N VAL A 147 32.29 16.58 21.46
CA VAL A 147 33.65 16.22 21.91
C VAL A 147 34.60 17.41 21.73
N ASP A 148 34.60 18.04 20.54
CA ASP A 148 35.40 19.24 20.24
C ASP A 148 35.08 20.39 21.20
N ARG A 149 33.81 20.57 21.58
CA ARG A 149 33.41 21.60 22.56
C ARG A 149 34.04 21.36 23.94
N ILE A 150 34.28 20.10 24.32
CA ILE A 150 34.87 19.75 25.62
C ILE A 150 36.39 19.85 25.55
N ALA A 151 37.01 19.15 24.60
CA ALA A 151 38.46 18.97 24.50
C ALA A 151 39.17 20.05 23.66
N GLY A 152 38.46 20.69 22.74
CA GLY A 152 39.03 21.55 21.71
C GLY A 152 39.47 20.74 20.50
N HIS A 153 39.80 21.42 19.40
CA HIS A 153 40.30 20.77 18.20
C HIS A 153 41.64 20.06 18.47
N TYR A 154 41.75 18.86 17.92
CA TYR A 154 42.96 18.05 17.89
C TYR A 154 43.05 17.37 16.52
N TRP A 155 44.21 16.82 16.17
CA TRP A 155 44.34 15.96 15.00
C TRP A 155 45.05 14.67 15.36
N VAL A 156 44.80 13.64 14.56
CA VAL A 156 45.44 12.34 14.69
C VAL A 156 46.42 12.19 13.54
N ASN A 157 47.68 11.89 13.86
CA ASN A 157 48.70 11.72 12.84
C ASN A 157 48.59 10.34 12.13
N GLN A 158 49.44 10.12 11.13
CA GLN A 158 49.45 8.88 10.35
C GLN A 158 49.74 7.60 11.17
N TYR A 159 50.23 7.74 12.41
CA TYR A 159 50.50 6.63 13.31
C TYR A 159 49.36 6.37 14.30
N GLY A 160 48.28 7.16 14.25
CA GLY A 160 47.16 7.05 15.16
C GLY A 160 47.34 7.79 16.49
N GLU A 161 48.37 8.62 16.62
CA GLU A 161 48.65 9.37 17.84
C GLU A 161 47.96 10.74 17.81
N VAL A 162 47.44 11.17 18.97
CA VAL A 162 46.79 12.47 19.15
C VAL A 162 47.83 13.57 19.29
N GLU A 163 47.74 14.57 18.42
CA GLU A 163 48.54 15.78 18.47
C GLU A 163 47.69 16.97 18.94
N LEU A 164 48.22 17.70 19.92
CA LEU A 164 47.53 18.80 20.57
C LEU A 164 48.07 20.14 20.04
N PRO A 165 47.23 21.00 19.44
CA PRO A 165 47.64 22.32 18.99
C PRO A 165 48.15 23.18 20.16
N SER A 166 49.06 24.10 19.86
CA SER A 166 49.52 25.13 20.81
C SER A 166 48.43 26.20 21.01
N ASP A 167 48.40 26.86 22.17
CA ASP A 167 47.28 27.75 22.50
C ASP A 167 47.16 29.00 21.60
N ASP A 168 48.23 29.36 20.87
CA ASP A 168 48.32 30.43 19.89
C ASP A 168 47.73 30.08 18.51
N THR A 169 47.48 28.79 18.22
CA THR A 169 46.90 28.37 16.93
C THR A 169 45.40 28.61 16.85
N PHE A 170 44.72 28.70 18.00
CA PHE A 170 43.27 28.88 18.06
C PHE A 170 42.88 30.34 17.82
N LYS A 171 41.95 30.57 16.88
CA LYS A 171 41.44 31.92 16.57
C LYS A 171 40.32 32.34 17.51
N ASP A 172 39.51 31.37 17.94
CA ASP A 172 38.38 31.57 18.83
C ASP A 172 38.40 30.62 20.04
N GLY A 173 37.72 31.01 21.13
CA GLY A 173 37.64 30.19 22.36
C GLY A 173 36.95 28.83 22.17
N TRP A 174 35.99 28.74 21.24
CA TRP A 174 35.30 27.48 20.95
C TRP A 174 36.25 26.43 20.33
N GLU A 175 37.19 26.84 19.48
CA GLU A 175 38.20 25.95 18.89
C GLU A 175 39.15 25.40 19.96
N ARG A 176 39.37 26.18 21.03
CA ARG A 176 40.27 25.86 22.13
C ARG A 176 39.68 24.84 23.11
N GLY A 177 38.35 24.69 23.15
CA GLY A 177 37.66 23.75 24.03
C GLY A 177 37.52 24.20 25.48
N ALA A 178 36.46 23.74 26.14
CA ALA A 178 36.10 24.19 27.48
C ALA A 178 37.17 23.84 28.54
N ILE A 179 37.79 22.67 28.47
CA ILE A 179 38.79 22.25 29.46
C ILE A 179 40.02 23.17 29.43
N ARG A 180 40.51 23.52 28.23
CA ARG A 180 41.64 24.44 28.06
C ARG A 180 41.28 25.87 28.45
N GLU A 181 40.07 26.32 28.12
CA GLU A 181 39.59 27.62 28.61
C GLU A 181 39.55 27.69 30.14
N ILE A 182 39.06 26.63 30.80
CA ILE A 182 39.01 26.53 32.25
C ILE A 182 40.43 26.54 32.84
N ALA A 183 41.39 25.89 32.19
CA ALA A 183 42.80 25.90 32.58
C ALA A 183 43.37 27.32 32.50
N ALA A 184 43.22 27.98 31.35
CA ALA A 184 43.69 29.35 31.14
C ALA A 184 43.08 30.35 32.14
N LYS A 185 41.76 30.28 32.36
CA LYS A 185 41.06 31.13 33.34
C LYS A 185 41.49 30.87 34.78
N SER A 186 42.11 29.72 35.05
CA SER A 186 42.59 29.30 36.37
C SER A 186 44.11 29.40 36.50
N ASN A 187 44.77 30.16 35.61
CA ASN A 187 46.23 30.35 35.56
C ASN A 187 47.04 29.04 35.46
N GLN A 188 46.47 27.98 34.90
CA GLN A 188 47.21 26.76 34.64
C GLN A 188 48.14 26.93 33.42
N PRO A 189 49.27 26.21 33.37
CA PRO A 189 50.08 26.11 32.16
C PRO A 189 49.28 25.61 30.97
N SER A 190 49.82 25.84 29.77
CA SER A 190 49.24 25.32 28.54
C SER A 190 49.11 23.79 28.59
N LEU A 191 47.92 23.29 28.21
CA LEU A 191 47.64 21.86 28.22
C LEU A 191 48.19 21.13 26.98
N SER A 192 48.79 21.83 26.02
CA SER A 192 49.33 21.20 24.80
C SER A 192 50.43 20.17 25.08
N ALA A 193 51.16 20.34 26.19
CA ALA A 193 52.18 19.40 26.66
C ALA A 193 51.75 18.56 27.87
N ASP A 194 50.50 18.69 28.33
CA ASP A 194 50.00 17.95 29.50
C ASP A 194 49.66 16.50 29.12
N GLN A 195 50.30 15.55 29.82
CA GLN A 195 50.14 14.13 29.54
C GLN A 195 48.77 13.58 29.96
N ASN A 196 48.20 14.05 31.07
CA ASN A 196 46.88 13.59 31.52
C ASN A 196 45.79 14.09 30.57
N PHE A 197 45.94 15.31 30.07
CA PHE A 197 45.04 15.89 29.11
C PHE A 197 45.15 15.17 27.76
N ARG A 198 46.36 14.82 27.30
CA ARG A 198 46.54 13.98 26.11
C ARG A 198 45.81 12.64 26.24
N LEU A 199 45.96 11.95 27.37
CA LEU A 199 45.26 10.67 27.62
C LEU A 199 43.73 10.82 27.57
N LEU A 200 43.18 11.92 28.08
CA LEU A 200 41.76 12.22 27.98
C LEU A 200 41.32 12.37 26.52
N VAL A 201 42.09 13.14 25.72
CA VAL A 201 41.76 13.36 24.31
C VAL A 201 41.89 12.07 23.50
N GLU A 202 42.86 11.22 23.80
CA GLU A 202 42.99 9.88 23.21
C GLU A 202 41.77 9.00 23.53
N ASP A 203 41.31 8.95 24.78
CA ASP A 203 40.10 8.19 25.15
C ASP A 203 38.85 8.75 24.43
N TYR A 204 38.74 10.07 24.34
CA TYR A 204 37.64 10.72 23.61
C TYR A 204 37.67 10.41 22.11
N ASP A 205 38.83 10.38 21.48
CA ASP A 205 39.00 9.98 20.09
C ASP A 205 38.60 8.51 19.87
N HIS A 206 38.99 7.63 20.78
CA HIS A 206 38.57 6.23 20.76
C HIS A 206 37.05 6.06 20.92
N ILE A 207 36.43 6.83 21.81
CA ILE A 207 34.96 6.84 22.00
C ILE A 207 34.27 7.34 20.74
N LEU A 208 34.76 8.42 20.14
CA LEU A 208 34.23 8.98 18.89
C LEU A 208 34.29 7.94 17.75
N LYS A 209 35.44 7.28 17.58
CA LYS A 209 35.62 6.21 16.58
C LYS A 209 34.72 5.00 16.85
N ALA A 210 34.53 4.60 18.11
CA ALA A 210 33.64 3.50 18.48
C ALA A 210 32.17 3.83 18.16
N TYR A 211 31.74 5.07 18.43
CA TYR A 211 30.40 5.54 18.07
C TYR A 211 30.19 5.58 16.54
N GLN A 212 31.12 6.22 15.82
CA GLN A 212 31.05 6.35 14.35
C GLN A 212 31.13 5.01 13.61
N SER A 213 31.75 3.99 14.23
CA SER A 213 31.81 2.63 13.68
C SER A 213 30.64 1.73 14.13
N GLY A 214 29.74 2.22 14.99
CA GLY A 214 28.62 1.43 15.52
C GLY A 214 29.03 0.38 16.55
N GLN A 215 30.26 0.44 17.08
CA GLN A 215 30.73 -0.45 18.15
C GLN A 215 30.15 -0.08 19.51
N ALA A 216 29.72 1.17 19.69
CA ALA A 216 29.05 1.66 20.89
C ALA A 216 27.85 2.53 20.49
N ASP A 217 26.76 2.42 21.25
CA ASP A 217 25.61 3.31 21.10
C ASP A 217 25.88 4.70 21.72
N LEU A 218 24.97 5.64 21.50
CA LEU A 218 25.11 7.01 21.97
C LEU A 218 25.16 7.09 23.49
N GLU A 219 24.35 6.30 24.19
CA GLU A 219 24.25 6.33 25.65
C GLU A 219 25.54 5.85 26.31
N THR A 220 26.07 4.72 25.84
CA THR A 220 27.37 4.17 26.25
C THR A 220 28.49 5.17 25.96
N SER A 221 28.47 5.79 24.78
CA SER A 221 29.51 6.74 24.38
C SER A 221 29.51 7.98 25.28
N ILE A 222 28.35 8.54 25.61
CA ILE A 222 28.25 9.69 26.53
C ILE A 222 28.67 9.30 27.95
N ALA A 223 28.28 8.12 28.43
CA ALA A 223 28.70 7.64 29.75
C ALA A 223 30.22 7.55 29.84
N ARG A 224 30.86 6.95 28.82
CA ARG A 224 32.32 6.86 28.74
C ARG A 224 33.01 8.22 28.66
N LEU A 225 32.46 9.21 27.95
CA LEU A 225 32.99 10.58 27.97
C LEU A 225 32.95 11.17 29.39
N GLY A 226 31.84 10.96 30.11
CA GLY A 226 31.70 11.41 31.50
C GLY A 226 32.70 10.76 32.45
N GLU A 227 32.92 9.45 32.31
CA GLU A 227 33.89 8.66 33.07
C GLU A 227 35.34 9.07 32.76
N GLY A 228 35.66 9.30 31.48
CA GLY A 228 36.97 9.82 31.07
C GLY A 228 37.26 11.19 31.70
N LEU A 229 36.26 12.08 31.72
CA LEU A 229 36.39 13.38 32.38
C LEU A 229 36.58 13.23 33.90
N ASP A 230 35.90 12.28 34.55
CA ASP A 230 36.11 11.99 35.97
C ASP A 230 37.53 11.50 36.24
N ALA A 231 38.05 10.60 35.41
CA ALA A 231 39.42 10.11 35.52
C ALA A 231 40.44 11.24 35.35
N TYR A 232 40.22 12.15 34.40
CA TYR A 232 41.06 13.33 34.21
C TYR A 232 41.01 14.28 35.42
N ILE A 233 39.81 14.58 35.94
CA ILE A 233 39.64 15.42 37.14
C ILE A 233 40.36 14.78 38.35
N ALA A 234 40.28 13.46 38.51
CA ALA A 234 40.98 12.74 39.57
C ALA A 234 42.51 12.85 39.40
N ALA A 235 43.03 12.72 38.18
CA ALA A 235 44.46 12.92 37.90
C ALA A 235 44.93 14.34 38.24
N CYS A 236 44.15 15.37 37.87
CA CYS A 236 44.43 16.76 38.25
C CYS A 236 44.33 16.99 39.77
N SER A 237 43.50 16.21 40.47
CA SER A 237 43.35 16.30 41.93
C SER A 237 44.58 15.79 42.67
N ASN A 238 45.35 14.89 42.07
CA ASN A 238 46.59 14.35 42.63
C ASN A 238 47.81 15.28 42.45
N LEU A 239 47.67 16.37 41.67
CA LEU A 239 48.67 17.44 41.59
C LEU A 239 48.77 18.18 42.93
N ASP A 240 49.86 18.95 43.14
CA ASP A 240 50.07 19.67 44.39
C ASP A 240 48.92 20.67 44.67
N GLN A 241 48.05 20.27 45.59
CA GLN A 241 46.92 21.07 46.05
C GLN A 241 47.36 22.20 47.00
N SER A 242 48.65 22.41 47.25
CA SER A 242 49.11 23.57 48.01
C SER A 242 48.83 24.90 47.26
N PHE A 243 48.81 24.86 45.92
CA PHE A 243 48.56 26.01 45.06
C PHE A 243 47.05 26.32 44.93
N SER A 244 46.68 27.58 45.16
CA SER A 244 45.29 28.08 45.02
C SER A 244 44.71 27.84 43.63
N ASP A 245 45.57 27.96 42.62
CA ASP A 245 45.19 27.94 41.21
C ASP A 245 44.84 26.51 40.76
N THR A 246 45.54 25.49 41.30
CA THR A 246 45.22 24.07 41.09
C THR A 246 43.88 23.69 41.72
N LYS A 247 43.60 24.15 42.95
CA LYS A 247 42.29 23.95 43.60
C LYS A 247 41.16 24.59 42.80
N LEU A 248 41.39 25.82 42.31
CA LEU A 248 40.41 26.55 41.52
C LEU A 248 40.13 25.84 40.19
N TYR A 249 41.17 25.34 39.53
CA TYR A 249 41.05 24.58 38.28
C TYR A 249 40.19 23.32 38.46
N VAL A 250 40.54 22.46 39.43
CA VAL A 250 39.80 21.23 39.73
C VAL A 250 38.33 21.53 40.06
N ARG A 251 38.07 22.54 40.89
CA ARG A 251 36.69 22.92 41.27
C ARG A 251 35.88 23.38 40.06
N ARG A 252 36.47 24.13 39.13
CA ARG A 252 35.80 24.57 37.90
C ARG A 252 35.51 23.40 36.97
N LEU A 253 36.43 22.45 36.84
CA LEU A 253 36.19 21.23 36.06
C LEU A 253 35.05 20.38 36.63
N GLN A 254 35.00 20.19 37.95
CA GLN A 254 33.90 19.48 38.62
C GLN A 254 32.55 20.16 38.38
N SER A 255 32.50 21.49 38.50
CA SER A 255 31.31 22.29 38.20
C SER A 255 30.89 22.15 36.73
N TYR A 256 31.85 22.22 35.81
CA TYR A 256 31.61 22.05 34.38
C TYR A 256 31.05 20.66 34.05
N LYS A 257 31.66 19.59 34.57
CA LYS A 257 31.18 18.21 34.41
C LYS A 257 29.75 18.03 34.92
N SER A 258 29.48 18.50 36.14
CA SER A 258 28.14 18.42 36.74
C SER A 258 27.09 19.22 35.94
N SER A 259 27.48 20.37 35.39
CA SER A 259 26.60 21.17 34.54
C SER A 259 26.29 20.46 33.22
N LEU A 260 27.32 19.95 32.55
CA LEU A 260 27.24 19.37 31.21
C LEU A 260 26.54 18.00 31.19
N PHE A 261 26.94 17.09 32.07
CA PHE A 261 26.44 15.71 32.08
C PHE A 261 25.25 15.51 33.04
N GLY A 262 25.20 16.24 34.16
CA GLY A 262 24.17 16.01 35.18
C GLY A 262 24.39 14.71 35.97
N GLN A 263 23.33 14.13 36.54
CA GLN A 263 23.42 12.88 37.32
C GLN A 263 23.38 11.62 36.43
N ASN A 264 22.58 11.64 35.36
CA ASN A 264 22.33 10.48 34.50
C ASN A 264 22.79 10.70 33.04
N ASN A 265 23.65 11.68 32.78
CA ASN A 265 24.11 12.05 31.44
C ASN A 265 23.03 12.61 30.46
N ASP A 266 21.76 12.64 30.85
CA ASP A 266 20.66 13.19 30.04
C ASP A 266 20.91 14.64 29.57
N ARG A 267 21.60 15.44 30.40
CA ARG A 267 21.94 16.83 30.03
C ARG A 267 22.94 16.90 28.89
N ALA A 268 23.85 15.94 28.78
CA ALA A 268 24.80 15.90 27.67
C ALA A 268 24.08 15.62 26.35
N VAL A 269 23.11 14.71 26.37
CA VAL A 269 22.23 14.43 25.21
C VAL A 269 21.52 15.70 24.75
N LEU A 270 20.88 16.42 25.67
CA LEU A 270 20.13 17.65 25.38
C LEU A 270 21.03 18.82 24.98
N ALA A 271 22.11 19.08 25.72
CA ALA A 271 23.01 20.19 25.50
C ALA A 271 23.91 20.02 24.26
N GLY A 272 24.09 18.79 23.80
CA GLY A 272 24.75 18.48 22.53
C GLY A 272 23.79 18.33 21.35
N GLY A 273 22.46 18.33 21.57
CA GLY A 273 21.49 18.04 20.51
C GLY A 273 21.72 16.66 19.87
N LEU A 274 22.23 15.70 20.65
CA LEU A 274 22.79 14.43 20.16
C LEU A 274 21.72 13.45 19.70
N ARG A 275 20.51 13.57 20.23
CA ARG A 275 19.30 12.93 19.71
C ARG A 275 18.49 13.99 18.95
N PRO A 276 18.53 14.00 17.60
CA PRO A 276 17.78 14.94 16.79
C PRO A 276 16.29 14.82 17.05
N SER A 277 15.63 15.96 17.16
CA SER A 277 14.19 16.05 17.31
C SER A 277 13.45 15.75 16.00
N ILE A 278 12.20 15.30 16.07
CA ILE A 278 11.37 15.08 14.87
C ILE A 278 11.36 16.27 13.89
N ALA A 279 11.38 17.51 14.40
CA ALA A 279 11.46 18.70 13.54
C ALA A 279 12.78 18.78 12.77
N GLU A 280 13.90 18.53 13.44
CA GLU A 280 15.23 18.46 12.81
C GLU A 280 15.29 17.32 11.78
N ILE A 281 14.65 16.19 12.08
CA ILE A 281 14.53 15.06 11.16
C ILE A 281 13.79 15.44 9.87
N ALA A 282 12.71 16.22 9.95
CA ALA A 282 12.05 16.73 8.75
C ALA A 282 12.82 17.83 8.04
N GLU A 283 13.55 18.66 8.79
CA GLU A 283 14.43 19.67 8.20
C GLU A 283 15.53 19.02 7.34
N LEU A 284 16.02 17.83 7.71
CA LEU A 284 17.01 17.09 6.90
C LEU A 284 16.53 16.80 5.48
N VAL A 285 15.23 16.63 5.27
CA VAL A 285 14.62 16.39 3.95
C VAL A 285 14.65 17.67 3.08
N ASN A 286 14.70 18.85 3.71
CA ASN A 286 14.73 20.13 3.03
C ASN A 286 16.16 20.71 2.99
N GLN A 287 16.72 20.78 1.78
CA GLN A 287 18.10 21.22 1.55
C GLN A 287 18.40 22.66 1.98
N GLY A 288 17.38 23.51 2.13
CA GLY A 288 17.54 24.91 2.54
C GLY A 288 17.69 25.11 4.06
N THR A 289 17.62 24.07 4.87
CA THR A 289 17.63 24.19 6.33
C THR A 289 19.05 24.16 6.90
N THR A 290 19.25 24.79 8.06
CA THR A 290 20.52 24.78 8.79
C THR A 290 20.92 23.36 9.18
N THR A 291 19.94 22.53 9.53
CA THR A 291 20.14 21.13 9.92
C THR A 291 20.64 20.28 8.75
N HIS A 292 20.08 20.48 7.54
CA HIS A 292 20.61 19.83 6.34
C HIS A 292 22.02 20.30 6.02
N GLN A 293 22.28 21.61 6.09
CA GLN A 293 23.60 22.18 5.82
C GLN A 293 24.66 21.70 6.82
N GLU A 294 24.28 21.49 8.08
CA GLU A 294 25.16 20.91 9.10
C GLU A 294 25.67 19.52 8.69
N VAL A 295 24.76 18.64 8.24
CA VAL A 295 25.13 17.31 7.73
C VAL A 295 25.91 17.44 6.43
N ALA A 296 25.46 18.28 5.51
CA ALA A 296 26.11 18.46 4.21
C ALA A 296 27.56 18.93 4.33
N ALA A 297 27.82 19.91 5.20
CA ALA A 297 29.17 20.42 5.44
C ALA A 297 30.11 19.36 6.04
N ALA A 298 29.61 18.53 6.97
CA ALA A 298 30.40 17.43 7.51
C ALA A 298 30.74 16.40 6.42
N TYR A 299 29.79 16.14 5.52
CA TYR A 299 29.99 15.25 4.40
C TYR A 299 30.86 15.81 3.29
N ASP A 300 30.94 17.12 3.10
CA ASP A 300 31.90 17.70 2.16
C ASP A 300 33.34 17.34 2.56
N ARG A 301 33.63 17.21 3.85
CA ARG A 301 34.94 16.72 4.34
C ARG A 301 35.20 15.27 3.93
N ILE A 302 34.22 14.38 4.16
CA ILE A 302 34.29 12.97 3.73
C ILE A 302 34.39 12.87 2.21
N ALA A 303 33.60 13.68 1.48
CA ALA A 303 33.60 13.71 0.03
C ALA A 303 34.96 14.13 -0.54
N ASN A 304 35.67 15.05 0.12
CA ASN A 304 37.01 15.46 -0.31
C ASN A 304 38.00 14.28 -0.25
N GLN A 305 37.93 13.45 0.79
CA GLN A 305 38.79 12.29 0.97
C GLN A 305 38.34 11.09 0.13
N ALA A 306 37.03 10.91 -0.05
CA ALA A 306 36.46 9.78 -0.77
C ALA A 306 36.47 9.95 -2.31
N ARG A 307 36.51 11.18 -2.83
CA ARG A 307 36.55 11.46 -4.28
C ARG A 307 37.69 10.76 -5.04
N PRO A 308 38.96 10.77 -4.57
CA PRO A 308 40.03 10.02 -5.25
C PRO A 308 39.76 8.50 -5.23
N ILE A 309 39.27 7.97 -4.11
CA ILE A 309 38.90 6.55 -3.96
C ILE A 309 37.77 6.19 -4.95
N GLU A 310 36.72 7.02 -5.04
CA GLU A 310 35.63 6.84 -6.01
C GLU A 310 36.14 6.87 -7.45
N ALA A 311 37.07 7.78 -7.77
CA ALA A 311 37.66 7.85 -9.11
C ALA A 311 38.43 6.57 -9.48
N GLN A 312 39.17 6.00 -8.52
CA GLN A 312 39.87 4.73 -8.68
C GLN A 312 38.89 3.57 -8.92
N VAL A 313 37.85 3.46 -8.08
CA VAL A 313 36.81 2.41 -8.22
C VAL A 313 36.09 2.56 -9.56
N ASN A 314 35.68 3.78 -9.94
CA ASN A 314 34.99 4.02 -11.21
C ASN A 314 35.88 3.75 -12.43
N ALA A 315 37.19 4.01 -12.35
CA ALA A 315 38.13 3.65 -13.41
C ALA A 315 38.22 2.12 -13.57
N SER A 316 38.30 1.38 -12.47
CA SER A 316 38.28 -0.08 -12.48
C SER A 316 36.97 -0.63 -13.06
N LEU A 317 35.82 -0.10 -12.63
CA LEU A 317 34.51 -0.48 -13.17
C LEU A 317 34.40 -0.23 -14.68
N ARG A 318 34.88 0.93 -15.17
CA ARG A 318 34.89 1.24 -16.60
C ARG A 318 35.76 0.26 -17.39
N SER A 319 36.93 -0.10 -16.86
CA SER A 319 37.79 -1.12 -17.49
C SER A 319 37.08 -2.48 -17.57
N GLN A 320 36.47 -2.92 -16.47
CA GLN A 320 35.77 -4.20 -16.42
C GLN A 320 34.56 -4.24 -17.37
N ILE A 321 33.79 -3.14 -17.47
CA ILE A 321 32.66 -3.03 -18.41
C ILE A 321 33.15 -3.09 -19.85
N GLU A 322 34.24 -2.40 -20.18
CA GLU A 322 34.79 -2.42 -21.54
C GLU A 322 35.33 -3.82 -21.91
N ASP A 323 36.05 -4.47 -21.00
CA ASP A 323 36.54 -5.84 -21.20
C ASP A 323 35.38 -6.83 -21.41
N TYR A 324 34.32 -6.70 -20.60
CA TYR A 324 33.11 -7.50 -20.75
C TYR A 324 32.42 -7.24 -22.10
N ARG A 325 32.30 -5.97 -22.50
CA ARG A 325 31.69 -5.54 -23.77
C ARG A 325 32.45 -6.09 -24.97
N LEU A 326 33.78 -6.12 -24.93
CA LEU A 326 34.62 -6.69 -25.98
C LEU A 326 34.44 -8.21 -26.15
N GLY A 327 33.96 -8.90 -25.11
CA GLY A 327 33.63 -10.32 -25.15
C GLY A 327 32.24 -10.65 -25.72
N LEU A 328 31.38 -9.64 -25.93
CA LEU A 328 30.01 -9.83 -26.44
C LEU A 328 29.97 -9.80 -27.98
N ASP A 329 28.92 -10.39 -28.57
CA ASP A 329 28.65 -10.29 -30.01
C ASP A 329 28.49 -8.81 -30.41
N PRO A 330 29.25 -8.31 -31.41
CA PRO A 330 29.13 -6.93 -31.89
C PRO A 330 27.72 -6.53 -32.33
N ASN A 331 26.86 -7.50 -32.68
CA ASN A 331 25.48 -7.28 -33.09
C ASN A 331 24.46 -7.51 -31.96
N ALA A 332 24.90 -7.77 -30.73
CA ALA A 332 24.00 -7.88 -29.59
C ALA A 332 23.24 -6.56 -29.37
N LEU A 333 21.91 -6.66 -29.21
CA LEU A 333 21.00 -5.52 -29.01
C LEU A 333 21.24 -4.80 -27.67
N ASP A 334 21.75 -5.51 -26.66
CA ASP A 334 22.10 -4.96 -25.35
C ASP A 334 23.62 -5.01 -25.16
N GLN A 335 24.26 -3.84 -25.27
CA GLN A 335 25.67 -3.65 -24.91
C GLN A 335 25.74 -2.66 -23.73
N PRO A 336 26.15 -3.11 -22.53
CA PRO A 336 26.24 -2.23 -21.39
C PRO A 336 27.35 -1.19 -21.61
N THR A 337 27.03 0.08 -21.38
CA THR A 337 27.97 1.21 -21.47
C THR A 337 28.26 1.85 -20.12
N LYS A 338 27.38 1.59 -19.16
CA LYS A 338 27.44 2.10 -17.79
C LYS A 338 27.24 0.96 -16.81
N PHE A 339 27.66 1.18 -15.57
CA PHE A 339 27.53 0.19 -14.51
C PHE A 339 26.07 -0.17 -14.24
N GLU A 340 25.16 0.80 -14.36
CA GLU A 340 23.72 0.61 -14.17
C GLU A 340 23.05 -0.23 -15.27
N ASP A 341 23.71 -0.41 -16.42
CA ASP A 341 23.20 -1.22 -17.53
C ASP A 341 23.40 -2.72 -17.28
N LEU A 342 24.26 -3.09 -16.31
CA LEU A 342 24.55 -4.47 -15.95
C LEU A 342 23.41 -5.09 -15.14
N ASP A 343 23.24 -6.41 -15.24
CA ASP A 343 22.37 -7.14 -14.32
C ASP A 343 22.91 -7.10 -12.88
N TYR A 344 22.04 -7.43 -11.92
CA TYR A 344 22.38 -7.33 -10.50
C TYR A 344 23.61 -8.18 -10.12
N ASP A 345 23.74 -9.39 -10.67
CA ASP A 345 24.81 -10.31 -10.32
C ASP A 345 26.17 -9.79 -10.83
N LEU A 346 26.21 -9.29 -12.07
CA LEU A 346 27.39 -8.64 -12.65
C LEU A 346 27.75 -7.36 -11.91
N GLN A 347 26.77 -6.55 -11.49
CA GLN A 347 27.03 -5.37 -10.66
C GLN A 347 27.76 -5.74 -9.36
N GLN A 348 27.33 -6.81 -8.68
CA GLN A 348 28.00 -7.26 -7.45
C GLN A 348 29.43 -7.75 -7.72
N ILE A 349 29.62 -8.56 -8.76
CA ILE A 349 30.94 -9.08 -9.12
C ILE A 349 31.89 -7.93 -9.44
N PHE A 350 31.49 -7.00 -10.31
CA PHE A 350 32.37 -5.95 -10.79
C PHE A 350 32.73 -4.98 -9.68
N LEU A 351 31.75 -4.63 -8.83
CA LEU A 351 32.00 -3.80 -7.66
C LEU A 351 32.96 -4.50 -6.68
N SER A 352 32.78 -5.79 -6.41
CA SER A 352 33.66 -6.55 -5.50
C SER A 352 35.11 -6.58 -5.99
N ASN A 353 35.33 -6.70 -7.29
CA ASN A 353 36.66 -6.64 -7.90
C ASN A 353 37.22 -5.22 -7.85
N ALA A 354 36.40 -4.20 -8.11
CA ALA A 354 36.83 -2.81 -8.16
C ALA A 354 37.27 -2.25 -6.80
N VAL A 355 36.70 -2.76 -5.70
CA VAL A 355 37.06 -2.34 -4.34
C VAL A 355 38.11 -3.24 -3.68
N LYS A 356 38.54 -4.31 -4.34
CA LYS A 356 39.45 -5.33 -3.77
C LYS A 356 40.81 -4.76 -3.36
N ASP A 357 41.31 -3.79 -4.10
CA ASP A 357 42.64 -3.20 -3.88
C ASP A 357 42.63 -2.05 -2.85
N LEU A 358 41.46 -1.72 -2.31
CA LEU A 358 41.31 -0.69 -1.27
C LEU A 358 41.64 -1.24 0.12
N THR A 359 42.21 -0.40 0.98
CA THR A 359 42.37 -0.74 2.40
C THR A 359 41.00 -0.86 3.10
N PRO A 360 40.90 -1.55 4.25
CA PRO A 360 39.65 -1.61 5.01
C PRO A 360 39.06 -0.22 5.34
N GLU A 361 39.92 0.76 5.63
CA GLU A 361 39.53 2.15 5.89
C GLU A 361 39.00 2.83 4.62
N GLU A 362 39.66 2.63 3.47
CA GLU A 362 39.23 3.17 2.18
C GLU A 362 37.91 2.55 1.72
N GLN A 363 37.71 1.24 1.90
CA GLN A 363 36.45 0.55 1.62
C GLN A 363 35.30 1.09 2.46
N LYS A 364 35.54 1.30 3.76
CA LYS A 364 34.57 1.90 4.67
C LYS A 364 34.21 3.31 4.20
N MET A 365 35.22 4.13 3.89
CA MET A 365 35.03 5.52 3.43
C MET A 365 34.28 5.59 2.11
N TYR A 366 34.61 4.72 1.15
CA TYR A 366 33.90 4.60 -0.12
C TYR A 366 32.42 4.24 0.10
N THR A 367 32.15 3.22 0.91
CA THR A 367 30.78 2.75 1.19
C THR A 367 29.94 3.84 1.85
N GLU A 368 30.51 4.53 2.84
CA GLU A 368 29.87 5.64 3.54
C GLU A 368 29.57 6.81 2.60
N TYR A 369 30.53 7.15 1.73
CA TYR A 369 30.36 8.20 0.73
C TYR A 369 29.27 7.86 -0.28
N GLN A 370 29.22 6.62 -0.78
CA GLN A 370 28.17 6.18 -1.72
C GLN A 370 26.78 6.16 -1.08
N SER A 371 26.67 5.74 0.19
CA SER A 371 25.41 5.78 0.93
C SER A 371 24.86 7.21 1.01
N TYR A 372 25.71 8.16 1.41
CA TYR A 372 25.32 9.56 1.50
C TYR A 372 24.99 10.17 0.15
N LYS A 373 25.79 9.91 -0.89
CA LYS A 373 25.55 10.39 -2.26
C LYS A 373 24.17 9.96 -2.75
N LYS A 374 23.78 8.68 -2.53
CA LYS A 374 22.45 8.16 -2.86
C LYS A 374 21.34 8.91 -2.13
N ILE A 375 21.50 9.16 -0.84
CA ILE A 375 20.51 9.90 -0.03
C ILE A 375 20.38 11.34 -0.52
N ARG A 376 21.50 12.06 -0.66
CA ARG A 376 21.53 13.46 -1.12
C ARG A 376 20.91 13.62 -2.51
N ASP A 377 21.27 12.74 -3.44
CA ASP A 377 20.72 12.74 -4.79
C ASP A 377 19.22 12.40 -4.78
N GLY A 378 18.80 11.46 -3.93
CA GLY A 378 17.39 11.15 -3.70
C GLY A 378 16.59 12.35 -3.17
N LEU A 379 17.10 13.03 -2.14
CA LEU A 379 16.49 14.24 -1.56
C LEU A 379 16.39 15.38 -2.57
N SER A 380 17.42 15.58 -3.40
CA SER A 380 17.45 16.64 -4.41
C SER A 380 16.34 16.49 -5.46
N ARG A 381 15.86 15.26 -5.67
CA ARG A 381 14.82 14.92 -6.64
C ARG A 381 13.42 14.93 -6.04
N LEU A 382 13.30 15.14 -4.72
CA LEU A 382 12.00 15.15 -4.06
C LEU A 382 11.15 16.34 -4.51
N PRO A 383 9.85 16.11 -4.78
CA PRO A 383 8.89 17.18 -4.97
C PRO A 383 8.82 18.10 -3.74
N ASP A 384 8.66 19.39 -3.96
CA ASP A 384 8.58 20.39 -2.89
C ASP A 384 7.33 20.18 -2.02
N THR A 385 6.24 19.69 -2.62
CA THR A 385 5.01 19.29 -1.90
C THR A 385 5.25 18.19 -0.87
N VAL A 386 6.15 17.24 -1.17
CA VAL A 386 6.52 16.17 -0.24
C VAL A 386 7.35 16.75 0.89
N LYS A 387 8.34 17.61 0.59
CA LYS A 387 9.17 18.28 1.61
C LYS A 387 8.30 19.07 2.59
N GLU A 388 7.35 19.85 2.07
CA GLU A 388 6.41 20.63 2.88
C GLU A 388 5.52 19.72 3.73
N SER A 389 4.93 18.68 3.13
CA SER A 389 4.10 17.71 3.85
C SER A 389 4.87 17.04 4.98
N MET A 390 6.10 16.59 4.75
CA MET A 390 6.95 15.98 5.77
C MET A 390 7.25 16.96 6.91
N SER A 391 7.54 18.23 6.58
CA SER A 391 7.77 19.27 7.60
C SER A 391 6.56 19.52 8.50
N ILE A 392 5.35 19.52 7.92
CA ILE A 392 4.10 19.71 8.66
C ILE A 392 3.82 18.50 9.56
N LEU A 393 4.02 17.28 9.03
CA LEU A 393 3.81 16.04 9.78
C LEU A 393 4.79 15.92 10.95
N ALA A 394 6.04 16.32 10.75
CA ALA A 394 7.04 16.33 11.80
C ALA A 394 6.72 17.31 12.92
N ARG A 395 6.32 18.55 12.59
CA ARG A 395 5.86 19.52 13.60
C ARG A 395 4.68 18.99 14.39
N ARG A 396 3.72 18.33 13.74
CA ARG A 396 2.58 17.70 14.40
C ARG A 396 3.00 16.55 15.31
N ALA A 397 3.86 15.66 14.82
CA ALA A 397 4.41 14.55 15.62
C ALA A 397 5.11 15.09 16.87
N GLN A 398 5.94 16.13 16.74
CA GLN A 398 6.66 16.73 17.87
C GLN A 398 5.71 17.26 18.95
N THR A 399 4.61 17.93 18.58
CA THR A 399 3.62 18.43 19.57
C THR A 399 2.90 17.33 20.35
N ARG A 400 2.95 16.07 19.88
CA ARG A 400 2.29 14.92 20.50
C ARG A 400 3.23 14.11 21.39
N VAL A 401 4.54 14.33 21.32
CA VAL A 401 5.52 13.60 22.14
C VAL A 401 5.51 14.17 23.57
N GLN A 402 4.81 13.48 24.47
CA GLN A 402 4.99 13.67 25.92
C GLN A 402 6.02 12.62 26.41
N ARG A 403 7.31 13.00 26.41
CA ARG A 403 8.44 12.24 27.00
C ARG A 403 8.51 10.74 26.63
N THR A 404 9.05 10.34 25.48
CA THR A 404 9.83 9.06 25.38
C THR A 404 10.57 8.87 24.06
N GLU A 405 11.57 7.99 24.14
CA GLU A 405 12.63 7.55 23.23
C GLU A 405 12.25 7.07 21.81
N ASN A 406 11.01 7.25 21.34
CA ASN A 406 10.56 6.71 20.05
C ASN A 406 9.97 7.78 19.12
N GLU A 407 10.68 8.89 19.01
CA GLU A 407 10.34 10.04 18.16
C GLU A 407 10.14 9.67 16.67
N ILE A 408 10.97 8.77 16.14
CA ILE A 408 10.87 8.31 14.74
C ILE A 408 9.59 7.50 14.51
N ASN A 409 9.20 6.65 15.46
CA ASN A 409 7.96 5.88 15.35
C ASN A 409 6.74 6.80 15.36
N GLN A 410 6.74 7.84 16.21
CA GLN A 410 5.66 8.83 16.22
C GLN A 410 5.56 9.60 14.89
N PHE A 411 6.69 9.92 14.27
CA PHE A 411 6.71 10.54 12.95
C PHE A 411 6.15 9.60 11.88
N ARG A 412 6.55 8.32 11.90
CA ARG A 412 6.01 7.27 11.03
C ARG A 412 4.49 7.13 11.17
N ASP A 413 3.97 7.16 12.39
CA ASP A 413 2.52 7.08 12.65
C ASP A 413 1.76 8.28 12.06
N GLU A 414 2.34 9.48 12.08
CA GLU A 414 1.74 10.65 11.44
C GLU A 414 1.75 10.55 9.90
N VAL A 415 2.83 10.00 9.31
CA VAL A 415 2.90 9.71 7.87
C VAL A 415 1.86 8.66 7.47
N ALA A 416 1.71 7.60 8.26
CA ALA A 416 0.71 6.58 8.03
C ALA A 416 -0.71 7.13 8.15
N THR A 417 -0.98 7.92 9.19
CA THR A 417 -2.28 8.59 9.37
C THR A 417 -2.60 9.53 8.20
N TRP A 418 -1.59 10.25 7.68
CA TRP A 418 -1.74 11.11 6.51
C TRP A 418 -2.10 10.31 5.25
N PHE A 419 -1.40 9.19 5.01
CA PHE A 419 -1.70 8.27 3.93
C PHE A 419 -3.10 7.67 4.04
N ASP A 420 -3.48 7.14 5.20
CA ASP A 420 -4.79 6.51 5.42
C ASP A 420 -5.94 7.51 5.17
N ARG A 421 -5.81 8.74 5.67
CA ARG A 421 -6.77 9.81 5.40
C ARG A 421 -6.87 10.14 3.93
N SER A 422 -5.76 10.11 3.19
CA SER A 422 -5.79 10.30 1.74
C SER A 422 -6.48 9.13 1.03
N MET A 423 -6.13 7.90 1.40
CA MET A 423 -6.66 6.69 0.78
C MET A 423 -8.14 6.45 1.09
N SER A 424 -8.64 6.87 2.26
CA SER A 424 -10.08 6.81 2.55
C SER A 424 -10.89 7.72 1.61
N ARG A 425 -10.39 8.93 1.32
CA ARG A 425 -11.00 9.86 0.35
C ARG A 425 -10.91 9.32 -1.08
N ALA A 426 -9.72 8.86 -1.47
CA ALA A 426 -9.49 8.33 -2.80
C ALA A 426 -10.32 7.06 -3.07
N SER A 427 -10.40 6.15 -2.10
CA SER A 427 -11.23 4.95 -2.18
C SER A 427 -12.72 5.27 -2.38
N GLY A 428 -13.19 6.42 -1.90
CA GLY A 428 -14.54 6.91 -2.17
C GLY A 428 -14.80 7.18 -3.67
N VAL A 429 -13.82 7.72 -4.40
CA VAL A 429 -13.90 7.92 -5.85
C VAL A 429 -13.99 6.57 -6.56
N TYR A 430 -13.10 5.62 -6.23
CA TYR A 430 -13.14 4.27 -6.77
C TYR A 430 -14.51 3.59 -6.56
N LYS A 431 -15.06 3.64 -5.33
CA LYS A 431 -16.38 3.05 -5.03
C LYS A 431 -17.51 3.66 -5.86
N ARG A 432 -17.46 4.96 -6.17
CA ARG A 432 -18.45 5.62 -7.03
C ARG A 432 -18.33 5.17 -8.48
N ASN A 433 -17.10 5.08 -8.99
CA ASN A 433 -16.85 4.59 -10.36
C ASN A 433 -17.26 3.12 -10.50
N ALA A 434 -16.96 2.29 -9.50
CA ALA A 434 -17.36 0.89 -9.45
C ALA A 434 -18.89 0.71 -9.46
N LYS A 435 -19.65 1.58 -8.78
CA LYS A 435 -21.12 1.58 -8.86
C LYS A 435 -21.63 1.90 -10.27
N GLY A 436 -20.96 2.81 -10.99
CA GLY A 436 -21.28 3.09 -12.39
C GLY A 436 -21.04 1.88 -13.30
N VAL A 437 -19.91 1.18 -13.10
CA VAL A 437 -19.61 -0.07 -13.82
C VAL A 437 -20.63 -1.16 -13.47
N ALA A 438 -21.00 -1.31 -12.19
CA ALA A 438 -22.03 -2.24 -11.74
C ALA A 438 -23.37 -2.00 -12.43
N LEU A 439 -23.76 -0.74 -12.63
CA LEU A 439 -24.99 -0.37 -13.33
C LEU A 439 -24.95 -0.76 -14.80
N ILE A 440 -23.84 -0.45 -15.50
CA ILE A 440 -23.67 -0.81 -16.91
C ILE A 440 -23.67 -2.34 -17.06
N LEU A 441 -22.94 -3.04 -16.19
CA LEU A 441 -22.88 -4.50 -16.19
C LEU A 441 -24.23 -5.13 -15.87
N GLY A 442 -24.98 -4.57 -14.91
CA GLY A 442 -26.33 -5.00 -14.58
C GLY A 442 -27.30 -4.85 -15.75
N LEU A 443 -27.27 -3.71 -16.45
CA LEU A 443 -28.07 -3.49 -17.66
C LEU A 443 -27.64 -4.43 -18.81
N ALA A 444 -26.34 -4.63 -19.00
CA ALA A 444 -25.82 -5.57 -20.00
C ALA A 444 -26.23 -7.01 -19.68
N LEU A 445 -26.17 -7.43 -18.42
CA LEU A 445 -26.64 -8.75 -17.99
C LEU A 445 -28.16 -8.88 -18.15
N ALA A 446 -28.95 -7.86 -17.78
CA ALA A 446 -30.39 -7.89 -17.95
C ALA A 446 -30.80 -8.05 -19.43
N THR A 447 -30.14 -7.32 -20.33
CA THR A 447 -30.41 -7.42 -21.79
C THR A 447 -29.93 -8.74 -22.37
N THR A 448 -28.70 -9.17 -22.08
CA THR A 448 -28.14 -10.43 -22.62
C THR A 448 -28.87 -11.67 -22.10
N THR A 449 -29.35 -11.64 -20.86
CA THR A 449 -30.15 -12.74 -20.28
C THR A 449 -31.64 -12.60 -20.55
N ASN A 450 -32.11 -11.50 -21.15
CA ASN A 450 -33.53 -11.17 -21.25
C ASN A 450 -34.25 -11.27 -19.89
N SER A 451 -33.64 -10.70 -18.85
CA SER A 451 -34.22 -10.61 -17.51
C SER A 451 -35.11 -9.37 -17.44
N ASP A 452 -36.40 -9.54 -17.71
CA ASP A 452 -37.42 -8.48 -17.59
C ASP A 452 -38.20 -8.66 -16.28
N THR A 453 -38.14 -7.66 -15.38
CA THR A 453 -38.79 -7.74 -14.06
C THR A 453 -40.30 -7.95 -14.15
N PHE A 454 -40.95 -7.30 -15.11
CA PHE A 454 -42.41 -7.37 -15.25
C PHE A 454 -42.82 -8.73 -15.81
N HIS A 455 -42.04 -9.29 -16.73
CA HIS A 455 -42.22 -10.66 -17.20
C HIS A 455 -41.95 -11.69 -16.10
N ILE A 456 -40.83 -11.58 -15.41
CA ILE A 456 -40.46 -12.52 -14.33
C ILE A 456 -41.52 -12.51 -13.23
N SER A 457 -41.96 -11.34 -12.78
CA SER A 457 -42.99 -11.21 -11.74
C SER A 457 -44.36 -11.74 -12.19
N SER A 458 -44.78 -11.44 -13.42
CA SER A 458 -46.06 -11.97 -13.95
C SER A 458 -46.01 -13.49 -14.17
N ARG A 459 -44.85 -14.06 -14.53
CA ARG A 459 -44.63 -15.51 -14.62
C ARG A 459 -44.66 -16.19 -13.26
N LEU A 460 -43.94 -15.65 -12.29
CA LEU A 460 -43.96 -16.14 -10.90
C LEU A 460 -45.38 -16.08 -10.30
N ALA A 461 -46.17 -15.06 -10.66
CA ALA A 461 -47.55 -14.94 -10.23
C ALA A 461 -48.52 -15.86 -10.99
N GLY A 462 -48.26 -16.15 -12.27
CA GLY A 462 -49.14 -16.96 -13.12
C GLY A 462 -49.03 -18.46 -12.90
N ASP A 463 -47.83 -18.98 -12.61
CA ASP A 463 -47.53 -20.42 -12.63
C ASP A 463 -48.15 -21.22 -11.46
N ASP A 464 -48.65 -20.59 -10.38
CA ASP A 464 -49.39 -21.31 -9.31
C ASP A 464 -50.75 -21.83 -9.79
N SER A 465 -51.35 -21.19 -10.80
CA SER A 465 -52.58 -21.69 -11.44
C SER A 465 -52.31 -22.99 -12.23
N LEU A 466 -51.15 -23.08 -12.90
CA LEU A 466 -50.68 -24.28 -13.59
C LEU A 466 -50.26 -25.37 -12.60
N ARG A 467 -49.59 -25.00 -11.49
CA ARG A 467 -49.21 -25.93 -10.42
C ARG A 467 -50.44 -26.51 -9.71
N ARG A 468 -51.50 -25.71 -9.53
CA ARG A 468 -52.83 -26.19 -9.08
C ARG A 468 -53.50 -27.09 -10.11
N VAL A 469 -53.42 -26.78 -11.41
CA VAL A 469 -53.94 -27.67 -12.47
C VAL A 469 -53.17 -28.99 -12.51
N ILE A 470 -51.84 -28.98 -12.35
CA ILE A 470 -51.00 -30.18 -12.30
C ILE A 470 -51.27 -30.98 -11.02
N THR A 471 -51.35 -30.34 -9.85
CA THR A 471 -51.67 -31.03 -8.58
C THR A 471 -53.12 -31.54 -8.54
N ASN A 472 -54.08 -30.82 -9.13
CA ASN A 472 -55.46 -31.29 -9.29
C ASN A 472 -55.57 -32.43 -10.30
N ARG A 473 -54.84 -32.38 -11.43
CA ARG A 473 -54.75 -33.50 -12.39
C ARG A 473 -54.04 -34.70 -11.79
N ALA A 474 -52.97 -34.49 -11.04
CA ALA A 474 -52.28 -35.54 -10.29
C ALA A 474 -53.21 -36.16 -9.24
N ALA A 475 -53.98 -35.36 -8.51
CA ALA A 475 -55.00 -35.83 -7.57
C ALA A 475 -56.13 -36.62 -8.26
N GLN A 476 -56.50 -36.25 -9.50
CA GLN A 476 -57.42 -37.03 -10.35
C GLN A 476 -56.85 -38.38 -10.76
N VAL A 477 -55.54 -38.47 -11.06
CA VAL A 477 -54.86 -39.73 -11.33
C VAL A 477 -54.84 -40.62 -10.08
N THR A 478 -54.64 -40.06 -8.88
CA THR A 478 -54.70 -40.82 -7.62
C THR A 478 -56.11 -41.33 -7.31
N THR A 479 -57.16 -40.57 -7.67
CA THR A 479 -58.57 -40.95 -7.43
C THR A 479 -59.12 -41.93 -8.48
N GLN A 480 -58.72 -41.83 -9.75
CA GLN A 480 -59.04 -42.84 -10.77
C GLN A 480 -58.33 -44.19 -10.51
N ASN A 481 -57.10 -44.16 -9.97
CA ASN A 481 -56.36 -45.37 -9.60
C ASN A 481 -56.88 -46.07 -8.34
N ALA A 482 -57.78 -45.46 -7.56
CA ALA A 482 -58.41 -46.11 -6.41
C ALA A 482 -59.38 -47.25 -6.82
N GLN A 483 -59.79 -47.30 -8.09
CA GLN A 483 -60.72 -48.32 -8.62
C GLN A 483 -60.03 -49.45 -9.40
N ASN A 484 -58.73 -49.33 -9.74
CA ASN A 484 -57.95 -50.37 -10.44
C ASN A 484 -56.51 -50.42 -9.88
N PRO A 485 -56.13 -51.47 -9.12
CA PRO A 485 -54.87 -51.50 -8.36
C PRO A 485 -53.61 -51.84 -9.18
N VAL A 486 -53.70 -52.01 -10.51
CA VAL A 486 -52.54 -52.34 -11.35
C VAL A 486 -52.25 -51.18 -12.30
N ILE A 487 -51.27 -50.35 -11.95
CA ILE A 487 -50.68 -49.37 -12.86
C ILE A 487 -49.84 -50.14 -13.88
N THR A 488 -50.27 -50.17 -15.14
CA THR A 488 -49.49 -50.80 -16.21
C THR A 488 -48.31 -49.91 -16.62
N GLN A 489 -47.19 -50.50 -17.06
CA GLN A 489 -46.01 -49.77 -17.51
C GLN A 489 -46.32 -48.77 -18.65
N ALA A 490 -47.34 -49.07 -19.47
CA ALA A 490 -47.82 -48.17 -20.51
C ALA A 490 -48.45 -46.88 -19.95
N GLN A 491 -49.28 -46.98 -18.92
CA GLN A 491 -49.88 -45.82 -18.25
C GLN A 491 -48.82 -44.98 -17.50
N LEU A 492 -47.80 -45.63 -16.94
CA LEU A 492 -46.69 -44.91 -16.30
C LEU A 492 -45.85 -44.16 -17.34
N ASN A 493 -45.59 -44.77 -18.50
CA ASN A 493 -44.86 -44.13 -19.59
C ASN A 493 -45.67 -42.99 -20.23
N GLU A 494 -47.00 -43.13 -20.33
CA GLU A 494 -47.91 -42.08 -20.81
C GLU A 494 -47.99 -40.92 -19.82
N LEU A 495 -48.11 -41.20 -18.52
CA LEU A 495 -48.07 -40.18 -17.48
C LEU A 495 -46.71 -39.48 -17.44
N LYS A 496 -45.61 -40.22 -17.59
CA LYS A 496 -44.25 -39.67 -17.70
C LYS A 496 -44.13 -38.79 -18.94
N ALA A 497 -44.58 -39.24 -20.11
CA ALA A 497 -44.54 -38.46 -21.34
C ALA A 497 -45.41 -37.19 -21.24
N ALA A 498 -46.62 -37.28 -20.66
CA ALA A 498 -47.49 -36.14 -20.42
C ALA A 498 -46.89 -35.15 -19.38
N THR A 499 -46.20 -35.67 -18.37
CA THR A 499 -45.51 -34.86 -17.36
C THR A 499 -44.26 -34.21 -17.94
N ASP A 500 -43.47 -34.94 -18.74
CA ASP A 500 -42.27 -34.45 -19.43
C ASP A 500 -42.66 -33.39 -20.49
N GLN A 501 -43.77 -33.59 -21.20
CA GLN A 501 -44.33 -32.61 -22.13
C GLN A 501 -44.80 -31.34 -21.40
N ALA A 502 -45.48 -31.49 -20.24
CA ALA A 502 -45.88 -30.35 -19.42
C ALA A 502 -44.70 -29.61 -18.76
N LEU A 503 -43.62 -30.32 -18.42
CA LEU A 503 -42.38 -29.75 -17.87
C LEU A 503 -41.56 -29.02 -18.93
N GLN A 504 -41.54 -29.51 -20.18
CA GLN A 504 -40.91 -28.84 -21.31
C GLN A 504 -41.62 -27.52 -21.70
N ASP A 505 -42.91 -27.37 -21.35
CA ASP A 505 -43.72 -26.18 -21.60
C ASP A 505 -43.61 -25.08 -20.51
N ILE A 506 -42.74 -25.25 -19.50
CA ILE A 506 -42.45 -24.21 -18.51
C ILE A 506 -41.06 -23.61 -18.80
N PRO A 507 -40.92 -22.75 -19.84
CA PRO A 507 -39.68 -22.05 -20.06
C PRO A 507 -39.40 -21.18 -18.83
N PHE A 508 -38.17 -21.26 -18.33
CA PHE A 508 -37.67 -20.40 -17.27
C PHE A 508 -37.95 -18.93 -17.65
N PRO A 509 -38.43 -18.08 -16.73
CA PRO A 509 -38.88 -16.73 -17.04
C PRO A 509 -37.75 -15.76 -17.42
N ILE A 510 -36.54 -16.27 -17.63
CA ILE A 510 -35.35 -15.55 -18.10
C ILE A 510 -34.85 -16.27 -19.36
N GLY A 511 -34.26 -15.52 -20.28
CA GLY A 511 -33.62 -16.05 -21.49
C GLY A 511 -34.34 -15.66 -22.78
N TRP A 512 -33.57 -15.58 -23.85
CA TRP A 512 -34.04 -15.33 -25.21
C TRP A 512 -34.66 -16.60 -25.80
N SER A 513 -35.90 -16.89 -25.38
CA SER A 513 -36.69 -17.97 -25.95
C SER A 513 -37.91 -17.40 -26.71
N PRO A 514 -38.36 -18.05 -27.80
CA PRO A 514 -39.58 -17.66 -28.51
C PRO A 514 -40.80 -17.52 -27.58
N ALA A 515 -40.91 -18.39 -26.57
CA ALA A 515 -42.00 -18.39 -25.60
C ALA A 515 -41.94 -17.22 -24.62
N ASN A 516 -40.74 -16.77 -24.23
CA ASN A 516 -40.57 -15.57 -23.40
C ASN A 516 -40.85 -14.32 -24.22
N LEU A 517 -40.23 -14.21 -25.40
CA LEU A 517 -40.32 -13.01 -26.23
C LEU A 517 -41.75 -12.74 -26.72
N THR A 518 -42.48 -13.76 -27.17
CA THR A 518 -43.89 -13.59 -27.59
C THR A 518 -44.79 -13.08 -26.45
N ARG A 519 -44.56 -13.55 -25.22
CA ARG A 519 -45.31 -13.09 -24.03
C ARG A 519 -44.94 -11.66 -23.64
N GLN A 520 -43.65 -11.31 -23.69
CA GLN A 520 -43.17 -9.97 -23.38
C GLN A 520 -43.69 -8.92 -24.38
N LEU A 521 -43.77 -9.27 -25.66
CA LEU A 521 -44.32 -8.41 -26.71
C LEU A 521 -45.85 -8.39 -26.75
N GLY A 522 -46.53 -9.18 -25.91
CA GLY A 522 -48.00 -9.23 -25.87
C GLY A 522 -48.64 -9.91 -27.08
N CYS A 523 -47.94 -10.85 -27.72
CA CYS A 523 -48.41 -11.61 -28.88
C CYS A 523 -48.82 -13.04 -28.49
N GLN A 524 -49.56 -13.73 -29.38
CA GLN A 524 -50.02 -15.10 -29.10
C GLN A 524 -48.84 -16.06 -28.88
N THR A 525 -48.89 -16.84 -27.79
CA THR A 525 -47.82 -17.73 -27.37
C THR A 525 -47.59 -18.87 -28.35
N VAL A 526 -46.32 -19.14 -28.69
CA VAL A 526 -45.89 -20.28 -29.51
C VAL A 526 -45.51 -21.44 -28.59
N SER A 527 -46.03 -22.64 -28.88
CA SER A 527 -45.64 -23.88 -28.18
C SER A 527 -44.62 -24.64 -29.04
N GLY A 528 -43.35 -24.68 -28.61
CA GLY A 528 -42.34 -25.69 -28.99
C GLY A 528 -41.68 -25.67 -30.39
N THR A 529 -40.33 -25.78 -30.38
CA THR A 529 -39.38 -26.18 -31.45
C THR A 529 -38.75 -25.11 -32.37
N ALA A 530 -37.60 -25.46 -32.98
CA ALA A 530 -36.62 -24.58 -33.65
C ALA A 530 -37.14 -23.77 -34.86
N ALA A 531 -38.32 -24.11 -35.42
CA ALA A 531 -39.03 -23.28 -36.40
C ALA A 531 -39.66 -22.01 -35.78
N ALA A 532 -39.62 -21.88 -34.45
CA ALA A 532 -40.33 -20.86 -33.69
C ALA A 532 -39.87 -19.42 -33.88
N TRP A 533 -38.65 -19.14 -34.36
CA TRP A 533 -38.22 -17.75 -34.57
C TRP A 533 -38.90 -17.10 -35.79
N ASN A 534 -39.14 -17.88 -36.85
CA ASN A 534 -39.93 -17.42 -37.99
C ASN A 534 -41.39 -17.20 -37.58
N ASP A 535 -41.92 -18.05 -36.70
CA ASP A 535 -43.27 -17.89 -36.14
C ASP A 535 -43.39 -16.67 -35.22
N VAL A 536 -42.37 -16.38 -34.40
CA VAL A 536 -42.29 -15.13 -33.63
C VAL A 536 -42.32 -13.94 -34.58
N TYR A 537 -41.49 -13.96 -35.64
CA TYR A 537 -41.48 -12.89 -36.63
C TYR A 537 -42.85 -12.69 -37.27
N ASN A 538 -43.46 -13.79 -37.75
CA ASN A 538 -44.74 -13.74 -38.42
C ASN A 538 -45.88 -13.27 -37.49
N ARG A 539 -45.89 -13.71 -36.23
CA ARG A 539 -46.97 -13.41 -35.27
C ARG A 539 -46.83 -12.05 -34.59
N CYS A 540 -45.60 -11.58 -34.37
CA CYS A 540 -45.33 -10.32 -33.69
C CYS A 540 -45.18 -9.14 -34.68
N PHE A 541 -44.69 -9.38 -35.90
CA PHE A 541 -44.28 -8.31 -36.82
C PHE A 541 -44.96 -8.35 -38.20
N THR A 542 -45.64 -9.45 -38.57
CA THR A 542 -46.39 -9.52 -39.84
C THR A 542 -47.89 -9.62 -39.62
N SER A 543 -48.69 -9.04 -40.51
CA SER A 543 -50.16 -9.02 -40.40
C SER A 543 -50.84 -10.23 -41.08
N GLN A 544 -50.08 -11.25 -41.47
CA GLN A 544 -50.51 -12.22 -42.46
C GLN A 544 -50.94 -13.58 -41.86
N GLN A 545 -51.98 -13.57 -41.01
CA GLN A 545 -53.06 -14.57 -41.02
C GLN A 545 -54.15 -14.22 -40.01
N SER A 546 -55.38 -14.51 -40.41
CA SER A 546 -56.66 -14.08 -39.87
C SER A 546 -56.99 -14.64 -38.48
N VAL A 547 -56.36 -14.18 -37.40
CA VAL A 547 -56.99 -13.92 -36.08
C VAL A 547 -56.07 -12.99 -35.27
N ALA A 548 -56.51 -11.75 -35.00
CA ALA A 548 -55.85 -10.76 -34.13
C ALA A 548 -54.36 -10.49 -34.41
N ALA A 549 -54.08 -9.70 -35.47
CA ALA A 549 -52.80 -9.00 -35.58
C ALA A 549 -52.55 -8.20 -34.29
N SER A 550 -51.36 -8.31 -33.70
CA SER A 550 -50.97 -7.44 -32.59
C SER A 550 -51.05 -5.99 -33.08
N ASN A 551 -51.94 -5.20 -32.48
CA ASN A 551 -52.04 -3.77 -32.74
C ASN A 551 -50.62 -3.16 -32.65
N PRO A 552 -50.15 -2.36 -33.64
CA PRO A 552 -48.82 -1.74 -33.58
C PRO A 552 -48.59 -0.97 -32.27
N LEU A 553 -49.65 -0.42 -31.66
CA LEU A 553 -49.58 0.20 -30.33
C LEU A 553 -49.28 -0.82 -29.21
N ASN A 554 -49.80 -2.04 -29.29
CA ASN A 554 -49.54 -3.09 -28.31
C ASN A 554 -48.11 -3.62 -28.42
N LEU A 555 -47.59 -3.76 -29.64
CA LEU A 555 -46.20 -4.13 -29.88
C LEU A 555 -45.24 -3.06 -29.35
N LEU A 556 -45.52 -1.78 -29.63
CA LEU A 556 -44.76 -0.64 -29.08
C LEU A 556 -44.82 -0.64 -27.54
N LEU A 557 -45.99 -0.85 -26.97
CA LEU A 557 -46.17 -0.90 -25.51
C LEU A 557 -45.40 -2.08 -24.89
N GLY A 558 -45.42 -3.26 -25.51
CA GLY A 558 -44.66 -4.44 -25.09
C GLY A 558 -43.15 -4.20 -25.15
N LEU A 559 -42.64 -3.55 -26.22
CA LEU A 559 -41.24 -3.15 -26.31
C LEU A 559 -40.85 -2.15 -25.21
N LEU A 560 -41.68 -1.14 -24.96
CA LEU A 560 -41.44 -0.17 -23.88
C LEU A 560 -41.45 -0.84 -22.50
N GLN A 561 -42.39 -1.76 -22.26
CA GLN A 561 -42.47 -2.52 -21.01
C GLN A 561 -41.27 -3.44 -20.83
N MET A 562 -40.79 -4.08 -21.91
CA MET A 562 -39.59 -4.92 -21.89
C MET A 562 -38.34 -4.09 -21.58
N ILE A 563 -38.17 -2.93 -22.23
CA ILE A 563 -37.06 -2.01 -21.96
C ILE A 563 -37.13 -1.49 -20.52
N ALA A 564 -38.31 -1.11 -20.03
CA ALA A 564 -38.50 -0.70 -18.64
C ALA A 564 -38.19 -1.85 -17.67
N GLY A 565 -38.59 -3.08 -18.00
CA GLY A 565 -38.31 -4.28 -17.23
C GLY A 565 -36.83 -4.63 -17.17
N TRP A 566 -36.09 -4.43 -18.26
CA TRP A 566 -34.63 -4.54 -18.28
C TRP A 566 -33.96 -3.42 -17.48
N ALA A 567 -34.49 -2.19 -17.52
CA ALA A 567 -33.97 -1.09 -16.72
C ALA A 567 -34.12 -1.38 -15.21
N VAL A 568 -35.30 -1.86 -14.78
CA VAL A 568 -35.55 -2.27 -13.39
C VAL A 568 -34.66 -3.46 -13.01
N SER A 569 -34.54 -4.48 -13.87
CA SER A 569 -33.67 -5.63 -13.62
C SER A 569 -32.20 -5.23 -13.56
N GLY A 570 -31.73 -4.35 -14.43
CA GLY A 570 -30.35 -3.86 -14.40
C GLY A 570 -30.03 -3.10 -13.12
N LEU A 571 -30.96 -2.25 -12.66
CA LEU A 571 -30.83 -1.55 -11.38
C LEU A 571 -30.82 -2.56 -10.21
N ALA A 572 -31.74 -3.53 -10.21
CA ALA A 572 -31.83 -4.60 -9.23
C ALA A 572 -30.53 -5.42 -9.16
N ILE A 573 -29.97 -5.80 -10.30
CA ILE A 573 -28.70 -6.54 -10.39
C ILE A 573 -27.55 -5.68 -9.82
N ALA A 574 -27.52 -4.40 -10.18
CA ALA A 574 -26.48 -3.44 -9.75
C ALA A 574 -26.50 -3.14 -8.24
N MET A 575 -27.59 -3.43 -7.52
CA MET A 575 -27.62 -3.33 -6.04
C MET A 575 -26.69 -4.34 -5.36
N GLY A 576 -26.31 -5.41 -6.07
CA GLY A 576 -25.38 -6.43 -5.60
C GLY A 576 -26.01 -7.49 -4.70
N ALA A 577 -25.30 -8.59 -4.54
CA ALA A 577 -25.79 -9.75 -3.79
C ALA A 577 -26.09 -9.47 -2.30
N PRO A 578 -25.30 -8.65 -1.57
CA PRO A 578 -25.58 -8.38 -0.15
C PRO A 578 -26.97 -7.79 0.09
N PHE A 579 -27.45 -6.92 -0.78
CA PHE A 579 -28.79 -6.34 -0.68
C PHE A 579 -29.89 -7.40 -0.74
N TRP A 580 -29.81 -8.30 -1.73
CA TRP A 580 -30.80 -9.37 -1.91
C TRP A 580 -30.71 -10.44 -0.83
N PHE A 581 -29.52 -10.71 -0.30
CA PHE A 581 -29.33 -11.61 0.84
C PHE A 581 -29.97 -11.07 2.11
N ASP A 582 -29.76 -9.79 2.42
CA ASP A 582 -30.40 -9.12 3.56
C ASP A 582 -31.93 -9.11 3.42
N LEU A 583 -32.44 -8.86 2.19
CA LEU A 583 -33.86 -8.87 1.90
C LEU A 583 -34.47 -10.26 2.05
N LEU A 584 -33.77 -11.31 1.58
CA LEU A 584 -34.18 -12.71 1.76
C LEU A 584 -34.30 -13.05 3.26
N GLY A 585 -33.30 -12.68 4.07
CA GLY A 585 -33.33 -12.91 5.52
C GLY A 585 -34.53 -12.26 6.20
N LYS A 586 -34.85 -11.02 5.84
CA LYS A 586 -36.04 -10.31 6.34
C LYS A 586 -37.34 -11.03 5.95
N LEU A 587 -37.46 -11.49 4.71
CA LEU A 587 -38.67 -12.16 4.21
C LEU A 587 -38.89 -13.55 4.84
N VAL A 588 -37.82 -14.33 5.02
CA VAL A 588 -37.89 -15.64 5.68
C VAL A 588 -38.33 -15.50 7.14
N ASN A 589 -37.83 -14.49 7.85
CA ASN A 589 -38.25 -14.21 9.23
C ASN A 589 -39.74 -13.86 9.34
N VAL A 590 -40.28 -13.11 8.36
CA VAL A 590 -41.72 -12.80 8.28
C VAL A 590 -42.55 -14.05 7.95
N ARG A 591 -42.03 -14.99 7.16
CA ARG A 591 -42.70 -16.28 6.90
C ARG A 591 -42.83 -17.12 8.18
N ASN A 592 -41.79 -17.10 9.01
CA ASN A 592 -41.70 -17.94 10.21
C ASN A 592 -42.48 -17.40 11.42
N SER A 593 -42.96 -16.15 11.39
CA SER A 593 -43.75 -15.53 12.45
C SER A 593 -45.27 -15.78 12.34
N GLY A 594 -45.75 -16.43 11.27
CA GLY A 594 -47.11 -16.95 11.16
C GLY A 594 -47.27 -18.27 11.94
N GLY A 595 -47.91 -18.23 13.10
CA GLY A 595 -47.97 -19.35 14.05
C GLY A 595 -48.51 -20.68 13.49
N LYS A 596 -48.03 -21.80 14.06
CA LYS A 596 -48.63 -23.13 13.87
C LYS A 596 -50.11 -23.09 14.26
N PRO A 597 -51.03 -23.74 13.52
CA PRO A 597 -52.43 -23.77 13.90
C PRO A 597 -52.57 -24.39 15.29
N LYS A 598 -53.38 -23.76 16.15
CA LYS A 598 -53.74 -24.29 17.46
C LYS A 598 -54.43 -25.63 17.22
N ARG A 599 -53.88 -26.72 17.76
CA ARG A 599 -54.54 -28.03 17.82
C ARG A 599 -55.93 -27.82 18.43
N THR A 600 -56.99 -28.19 17.71
CA THR A 600 -58.36 -28.14 18.22
C THR A 600 -58.47 -29.13 19.39
N ALA A 601 -59.17 -28.74 20.45
CA ALA A 601 -59.25 -29.44 21.74
C ALA A 601 -59.78 -30.90 21.67
N GLU A 602 -60.21 -31.39 20.52
CA GLU A 602 -60.63 -32.78 20.32
C GLU A 602 -59.46 -33.77 20.19
N GLU A 603 -58.25 -33.32 19.83
CA GLU A 603 -57.08 -34.21 19.74
C GLU A 603 -56.37 -34.46 21.08
N GLU A 604 -56.66 -33.66 22.13
CA GLU A 604 -56.02 -33.80 23.44
C GLU A 604 -56.76 -34.80 24.35
N GLN A 605 -58.00 -35.18 24.01
CA GLN A 605 -58.78 -36.19 24.74
C GLN A 605 -58.58 -37.63 24.23
N ARG A 606 -57.85 -37.85 23.13
CA ARG A 606 -57.55 -39.20 22.62
C ARG A 606 -56.19 -39.75 23.06
N THR A 607 -55.42 -38.99 23.83
CA THR A 607 -54.10 -39.41 24.33
C THR A 607 -54.00 -39.23 25.85
N ASN A 608 -54.93 -39.83 26.59
CA ASN A 608 -54.75 -40.22 27.99
C ASN A 608 -55.31 -41.62 28.20
#